data_AF-A0A7C5H281-F1
#
_entry.id   AF-A0A7C5H281-F1
#
_cell.length_a   1.000
_cell.length_b   1.000
_cell.length_c   1.000
_cell.angle_alpha   90.00
_cell.angle_beta   90.00
_cell.angle_gamma   90.00
#
_symmetry.space_group_name_H-M   'P 1'
#
loop_
_entity.id
_entity.type
_entity.pdbx_description
1 polymer ?
#
loop_
_entity_poly.entity_id
_entity_poly.type
_entity_poly.pdbx_seq_one_letter_code
_entity_poly.pdbx_strand_id
1 'polypeptide(L)'
;MTERIWYYLKNHWKPIVIGLAPIALLAIIFALPIKTVPVQVTETYWDTELKSQPYTVTESYTEEEPYRVTETRTSTIFDGYIYPSGWSYTFTVDKPGTVTISIQGYTYPYPVYYYVRCPDGDNNDTNCHIWPRFYDWYWWGTGQARAVIKLTYPEEVTKFRPVTKYREVTKYHQVPTPVLKERTVTKEVKMSIWAYLFR
;
A
#
# COMPACT_ATOMS: atom_id res chain seq x y z
N MET A 1 100.33 13.02 13.58
CA MET A 1 99.79 13.31 12.22
C MET A 1 99.01 14.61 12.17
N THR A 2 98.36 15.01 13.28
CA THR A 2 97.55 16.24 13.43
C THR A 2 98.35 17.54 13.38
N GLU A 3 99.56 17.62 13.95
CA GLU A 3 100.34 18.89 13.97
C GLU A 3 100.84 19.34 12.60
N ARG A 4 101.22 18.40 11.72
CA ARG A 4 101.64 18.70 10.33
C ARG A 4 100.50 19.22 9.47
N ILE A 5 99.29 18.68 9.65
CA ILE A 5 98.09 19.10 8.92
C ILE A 5 97.69 20.53 9.34
N TRP A 6 97.78 20.84 10.63
CA TRP A 6 97.46 22.17 11.16
C TRP A 6 98.43 23.24 10.65
N TYR A 7 99.74 22.97 10.68
CA TYR A 7 100.75 23.90 10.16
C TYR A 7 100.55 24.21 8.67
N TYR A 8 100.19 23.19 7.87
CA TYR A 8 99.91 23.34 6.44
C TYR A 8 98.66 24.18 6.15
N LEU A 9 97.57 23.93 6.89
CA LEU A 9 96.35 24.74 6.84
C LEU A 9 96.62 26.20 7.21
N LYS A 10 97.43 26.44 8.24
CA LYS A 10 97.78 27.80 8.70
C LYS A 10 98.63 28.57 7.68
N ASN A 11 99.49 27.90 6.92
CA ASN A 11 100.33 28.56 5.90
C ASN A 11 99.62 28.74 4.55
N HIS A 12 98.62 27.92 4.24
CA HIS A 12 97.88 27.97 2.98
C HIS A 12 96.40 28.34 3.16
N TRP A 13 96.02 28.97 4.28
CA TRP A 13 94.63 29.31 4.56
C TRP A 13 94.00 30.24 3.50
N LYS A 14 94.76 31.17 2.93
CA LYS A 14 94.26 32.09 1.89
C LYS A 14 93.82 31.37 0.62
N PRO A 15 94.66 30.54 -0.05
CA PRO A 15 94.21 29.78 -1.22
C PRO A 15 93.13 28.75 -0.89
N ILE A 16 93.15 28.17 0.32
CA ILE A 16 92.10 27.24 0.78
C ILE A 16 90.75 27.96 0.91
N VAL A 17 90.71 29.16 1.51
CA VAL A 17 89.50 29.97 1.64
C VAL A 17 89.02 30.45 0.27
N ILE A 18 89.91 30.86 -0.62
CA ILE A 18 89.55 31.25 -2.00
C ILE A 18 88.97 30.07 -2.79
N GLY A 19 89.47 28.85 -2.57
CA GLY A 19 88.93 27.64 -3.20
C GLY A 19 87.62 27.15 -2.58
N LEU A 20 87.47 27.23 -1.25
CA LEU A 20 86.28 26.77 -0.53
C LEU A 20 85.12 27.77 -0.57
N ALA A 21 85.39 29.08 -0.61
CA ALA A 21 84.35 30.11 -0.65
C ALA A 21 83.34 29.94 -1.79
N PRO A 22 83.73 29.72 -3.07
CA PRO A 22 82.77 29.49 -4.15
C PRO A 22 82.00 28.18 -3.98
N ILE A 23 82.64 27.13 -3.45
CA ILE A 23 81.99 25.84 -3.17
C ILE A 23 80.94 26.00 -2.07
N ALA A 24 81.27 26.70 -0.99
CA ALA A 24 80.35 26.99 0.11
C ALA A 24 79.18 27.87 -0.34
N LEU A 25 79.45 28.87 -1.20
CA LEU A 25 78.43 29.76 -1.74
C LEU A 25 77.46 29.00 -2.67
N LEU A 26 77.97 28.10 -3.52
CA LEU A 26 77.14 27.18 -4.30
C LEU A 26 76.33 26.24 -3.41
N ALA A 27 76.93 25.67 -2.36
CA ALA A 27 76.21 24.81 -1.42
C ALA A 27 75.05 25.54 -0.73
N ILE A 28 75.25 26.81 -0.34
CA ILE A 28 74.22 27.67 0.24
C ILE A 28 73.10 27.94 -0.77
N ILE A 29 73.43 28.33 -2.01
CA ILE A 29 72.43 28.58 -3.07
C ILE A 29 71.57 27.34 -3.32
N PHE A 30 72.19 26.16 -3.39
CA PHE A 30 71.48 24.92 -3.63
C PHE A 30 70.69 24.43 -2.41
N ALA A 31 71.06 24.85 -1.20
CA ALA A 31 70.34 24.55 0.04
C ALA A 31 69.10 25.44 0.24
N LEU A 32 69.06 26.63 -0.36
CA LEU A 32 67.91 27.52 -0.28
C LEU A 32 66.70 26.93 -1.03
N PRO A 33 65.47 27.04 -0.47
CA PRO A 33 64.25 26.54 -1.09
C PRO A 33 63.75 27.48 -2.19
N ILE A 34 64.51 27.58 -3.28
CA ILE A 34 64.24 28.52 -4.39
C ILE A 34 63.33 27.88 -5.43
N LYS A 35 63.34 26.55 -5.58
CA LYS A 35 62.59 25.85 -6.64
C LYS A 35 61.19 25.50 -6.17
N THR A 36 60.17 25.93 -6.91
CA THR A 36 58.78 25.47 -6.76
C THR A 36 58.57 24.21 -7.58
N VAL A 37 57.95 23.20 -6.96
CA VAL A 37 57.63 21.92 -7.61
C VAL A 37 56.18 21.56 -7.29
N PRO A 38 55.39 21.13 -8.29
CA PRO A 38 54.05 20.61 -8.04
C PRO A 38 54.14 19.27 -7.33
N VAL A 39 53.53 19.17 -6.14
CA VAL A 39 53.39 17.93 -5.39
C VAL A 39 51.91 17.60 -5.29
N GLN A 40 51.56 16.34 -5.60
CA GLN A 40 50.21 15.84 -5.40
C GLN A 40 50.00 15.56 -3.91
N VAL A 41 49.04 16.25 -3.31
CA VAL A 41 48.65 16.07 -1.91
C VAL A 41 47.19 15.65 -1.88
N THR A 42 46.91 14.55 -1.20
CA THR A 42 45.53 14.12 -0.93
C THR A 42 44.98 14.95 0.23
N GLU A 43 43.93 15.73 -0.05
CA GLU A 43 43.21 16.48 0.97
C GLU A 43 41.86 15.81 1.23
N THR A 44 41.50 15.69 2.51
CA THR A 44 40.16 15.26 2.92
C THR A 44 39.26 16.48 3.10
N TYR A 45 38.03 16.38 2.61
CA TYR A 45 37.01 17.41 2.82
C TYR A 45 35.65 16.76 3.08
N TRP A 46 34.80 17.47 3.83
CA TRP A 46 33.42 17.06 4.06
C TRP A 46 32.55 17.54 2.91
N ASP A 47 31.84 16.62 2.30
CA ASP A 47 30.82 16.91 1.29
C ASP A 47 29.45 16.41 1.79
N THR A 48 28.38 17.01 1.31
CA THR A 48 27.02 16.60 1.66
C THR A 48 26.41 15.85 0.50
N GLU A 49 26.19 14.55 0.69
CA GLU A 49 25.51 13.72 -0.30
C GLU A 49 24.10 13.36 0.17
N LEU A 50 23.17 13.30 -0.78
CA LEU A 50 21.80 12.88 -0.52
C LEU A 50 21.76 11.35 -0.50
N LYS A 51 21.60 10.78 0.70
CA LYS A 51 21.44 9.34 0.87
C LYS A 51 19.96 8.99 1.00
N SER A 52 19.53 7.98 0.24
CA SER A 52 18.18 7.43 0.36
C SER A 52 18.05 6.65 1.67
N GLN A 53 17.12 7.05 2.54
CA GLN A 53 16.81 6.35 3.78
C GLN A 53 15.35 5.88 3.78
N PRO A 54 15.09 4.60 4.14
CA PRO A 54 13.73 4.10 4.23
C PRO A 54 13.03 4.64 5.47
N TYR A 55 11.74 4.94 5.34
CA TYR A 55 10.86 5.25 6.45
C TYR A 55 9.49 4.60 6.22
N THR A 56 8.82 4.21 7.29
CA THR A 56 7.51 3.56 7.23
C THR A 56 6.40 4.60 7.33
N VAL A 57 5.45 4.52 6.41
CA VAL A 57 4.23 5.35 6.43
C VAL A 57 3.03 4.41 6.44
N THR A 58 2.12 4.65 7.37
CA THR A 58 0.82 3.96 7.40
C THR A 58 -0.12 4.65 6.40
N GLU A 59 -0.51 3.94 5.35
CA GLU A 59 -1.48 4.41 4.37
C GLU A 59 -2.82 3.69 4.55
N SER A 60 -3.92 4.44 4.55
CA SER A 60 -5.26 3.88 4.53
C SER A 60 -5.69 3.54 3.11
N TYR A 61 -6.32 2.39 2.93
CA TYR A 61 -6.99 2.02 1.69
C TYR A 61 -8.37 1.46 1.97
N THR A 62 -9.27 1.56 1.00
CA THR A 62 -10.63 1.03 1.09
C THR A 62 -10.71 -0.29 0.35
N GLU A 63 -11.23 -1.31 1.02
CA GLU A 63 -11.49 -2.62 0.45
C GLU A 63 -12.96 -2.98 0.66
N GLU A 64 -13.58 -3.62 -0.33
CA GLU A 64 -14.95 -4.11 -0.20
C GLU A 64 -14.94 -5.50 0.43
N GLU A 65 -15.50 -5.62 1.64
CA GLU A 65 -15.62 -6.90 2.32
C GLU A 65 -17.07 -7.42 2.26
N PRO A 66 -17.26 -8.72 1.95
CA PRO A 66 -18.58 -9.32 1.97
C PRO A 66 -19.08 -9.49 3.40
N TYR A 67 -20.34 -9.17 3.63
CA TYR A 67 -21.07 -9.50 4.86
C TYR A 67 -22.43 -10.09 4.51
N ARG A 68 -22.91 -11.00 5.36
CA ARG A 68 -24.22 -11.61 5.20
C ARG A 68 -25.24 -10.80 5.99
N VAL A 69 -26.36 -10.49 5.35
CA VAL A 69 -27.52 -9.88 6.00
C VAL A 69 -28.78 -10.64 5.61
N THR A 70 -29.67 -10.85 6.56
CA THR A 70 -30.98 -11.43 6.33
C THR A 70 -31.93 -10.31 5.94
N GLU A 71 -32.46 -10.37 4.72
CA GLU A 71 -33.45 -9.41 4.21
C GLU A 71 -34.79 -10.08 4.01
N THR A 72 -35.86 -9.33 4.25
CA THR A 72 -37.22 -9.81 4.01
C THR A 72 -37.55 -9.60 2.55
N ARG A 73 -37.66 -10.68 1.78
CA ARG A 73 -38.07 -10.63 0.38
C ARG A 73 -39.53 -11.03 0.25
N THR A 74 -40.27 -10.29 -0.57
CA THR A 74 -41.65 -10.63 -0.94
C THR A 74 -41.69 -11.01 -2.41
N SER A 75 -42.21 -12.20 -2.72
CA SER A 75 -42.45 -12.66 -4.09
C SER A 75 -43.96 -12.79 -4.33
N THR A 76 -44.44 -12.33 -5.48
CA THR A 76 -45.84 -12.55 -5.90
C THR A 76 -45.91 -13.90 -6.58
N ILE A 77 -46.63 -14.83 -5.97
CA ILE A 77 -46.83 -16.19 -6.51
C ILE A 77 -47.99 -16.19 -7.51
N PHE A 78 -49.05 -15.45 -7.21
CA PHE A 78 -50.24 -15.36 -8.04
C PHE A 78 -50.81 -13.94 -7.98
N ASP A 79 -51.22 -13.41 -9.13
CA ASP A 79 -51.98 -12.17 -9.24
C ASP A 79 -52.91 -12.31 -10.44
N GLY A 80 -54.22 -12.45 -10.19
CA GLY A 80 -55.18 -12.65 -11.25
C GLY A 80 -56.63 -12.61 -10.79
N TYR A 81 -57.53 -12.45 -11.75
CA TYR A 81 -58.97 -12.59 -11.51
C TYR A 81 -59.35 -14.07 -11.44
N ILE A 82 -60.09 -14.42 -10.40
CA ILE A 82 -60.55 -15.77 -10.14
C ILE A 82 -62.08 -15.76 -10.04
N TYR A 83 -62.69 -16.86 -10.46
CA TYR A 83 -64.07 -17.18 -10.09
C TYR A 83 -64.01 -17.95 -8.77
N PRO A 84 -64.51 -17.41 -7.66
CA PRO A 84 -64.36 -18.06 -6.36
C PRO A 84 -64.91 -19.50 -6.37
N SER A 85 -66.03 -19.74 -7.05
CA SER A 85 -66.63 -21.06 -7.18
C SER A 85 -65.69 -22.06 -7.85
N GLY A 86 -65.20 -23.03 -7.07
CA GLY A 86 -64.34 -24.11 -7.56
C GLY A 86 -62.88 -23.75 -7.85
N TRP A 87 -62.45 -22.51 -7.61
CA TRP A 87 -61.04 -22.15 -7.78
C TRP A 87 -60.21 -22.78 -6.67
N SER A 88 -59.09 -23.39 -7.04
CA SER A 88 -58.05 -23.76 -6.10
C SER A 88 -56.71 -23.42 -6.72
N TYR A 89 -55.75 -23.07 -5.87
CA TYR A 89 -54.40 -22.80 -6.31
C TYR A 89 -53.41 -23.52 -5.42
N THR A 90 -52.45 -24.15 -6.09
CA THR A 90 -51.39 -24.92 -5.44
C THR A 90 -50.07 -24.33 -5.88
N PHE A 91 -49.19 -24.08 -4.91
CA PHE A 91 -47.85 -23.59 -5.17
C PHE A 91 -46.86 -24.22 -4.19
N THR A 92 -45.63 -24.38 -4.64
CA THR A 92 -44.55 -24.94 -3.84
C THR A 92 -43.90 -23.84 -3.02
N VAL A 93 -43.63 -24.13 -1.74
CA VAL A 93 -42.91 -23.23 -0.84
C VAL A 93 -41.53 -23.82 -0.57
N ASP A 94 -40.53 -23.31 -1.27
CA ASP A 94 -39.14 -23.78 -1.15
C ASP A 94 -38.44 -23.23 0.11
N LYS A 95 -38.94 -22.12 0.66
CA LYS A 95 -38.34 -21.42 1.80
C LYS A 95 -39.40 -21.12 2.86
N PRO A 96 -39.12 -21.34 4.16
CA PRO A 96 -40.06 -21.02 5.22
C PRO A 96 -40.34 -19.52 5.22
N GLY A 97 -41.62 -19.16 5.33
CA GLY A 97 -42.05 -17.77 5.22
C GLY A 97 -43.55 -17.60 5.48
N THR A 98 -43.99 -16.37 5.37
CA THR A 98 -45.39 -15.97 5.57
C THR A 98 -46.08 -15.84 4.22
N VAL A 99 -47.14 -16.62 4.01
CA VAL A 99 -48.04 -16.48 2.87
C VAL A 99 -49.11 -15.44 3.20
N THR A 100 -49.19 -14.39 2.40
CA THR A 100 -50.23 -13.37 2.48
C THR A 100 -51.17 -13.50 1.29
N ILE A 101 -52.47 -13.62 1.57
CA ILE A 101 -53.51 -13.70 0.55
C ILE A 101 -54.36 -12.43 0.66
N SER A 102 -54.39 -11.66 -0.42
CA SER A 102 -55.22 -10.47 -0.54
C SER A 102 -56.23 -10.70 -1.66
N ILE A 103 -57.50 -10.47 -1.38
CA ILE A 103 -58.56 -10.55 -2.38
C ILE A 103 -59.28 -9.22 -2.46
N GLN A 104 -59.39 -8.72 -3.69
CA GLN A 104 -59.99 -7.43 -4.00
C GLN A 104 -61.15 -7.68 -4.97
N GLY A 105 -62.37 -7.32 -4.57
CA GLY A 105 -63.56 -7.48 -5.39
C GLY A 105 -64.84 -7.75 -4.59
N TYR A 106 -65.98 -7.62 -5.24
CA TYR A 106 -67.29 -7.89 -4.64
C TYR A 106 -67.55 -9.40 -4.62
N THR A 107 -67.53 -9.99 -3.43
CA THR A 107 -68.11 -11.31 -3.17
C THR A 107 -69.46 -11.09 -2.49
N TYR A 108 -70.51 -10.99 -3.29
CA TYR A 108 -71.87 -10.86 -2.75
C TYR A 108 -72.33 -12.24 -2.28
N PRO A 109 -72.84 -12.42 -1.04
CA PRO A 109 -72.98 -11.52 0.11
C PRO A 109 -72.18 -11.99 1.36
N TYR A 110 -71.24 -12.94 1.23
CA TYR A 110 -70.52 -13.51 2.39
C TYR A 110 -69.01 -13.37 2.26
N PRO A 111 -68.30 -13.17 3.40
CA PRO A 111 -66.84 -13.22 3.42
C PRO A 111 -66.38 -14.60 2.92
N VAL A 112 -65.54 -14.61 1.88
CA VAL A 112 -64.93 -15.85 1.42
C VAL A 112 -63.82 -16.21 2.40
N TYR A 113 -64.01 -17.30 3.14
CA TYR A 113 -62.95 -17.89 3.94
C TYR A 113 -62.05 -18.72 3.04
N TYR A 114 -60.75 -18.68 3.27
CA TYR A 114 -59.81 -19.53 2.57
C TYR A 114 -59.19 -20.49 3.55
N TYR A 115 -59.22 -21.77 3.19
CA TYR A 115 -58.42 -22.77 3.83
C TYR A 115 -57.05 -22.77 3.15
N VAL A 116 -56.03 -22.41 3.93
CA VAL A 116 -54.64 -22.56 3.50
C VAL A 116 -54.10 -23.78 4.22
N ARG A 117 -53.82 -24.82 3.45
CA ARG A 117 -53.11 -25.99 3.95
C ARG A 117 -51.69 -25.91 3.43
N CYS A 118 -50.76 -25.55 4.30
CA CYS A 118 -49.34 -25.75 4.04
C CYS A 118 -48.87 -26.98 4.81
N PRO A 119 -47.92 -27.75 4.27
CA PRO A 119 -47.37 -28.90 4.95
C PRO A 119 -46.52 -28.46 6.14
N ASP A 120 -46.79 -29.02 7.32
CA ASP A 120 -46.12 -28.68 8.59
C ASP A 120 -44.76 -29.38 8.77
N GLY A 121 -44.11 -29.80 7.68
CA GLY A 121 -42.75 -30.35 7.67
C GLY A 121 -42.62 -31.86 7.85
N ASP A 122 -43.69 -32.59 8.24
CA ASP A 122 -43.62 -34.03 8.51
C ASP A 122 -43.81 -34.93 7.28
N ASN A 123 -44.46 -34.40 6.24
CA ASN A 123 -44.60 -35.09 4.95
C ASN A 123 -43.73 -34.36 3.93
N ASN A 124 -43.05 -35.10 3.06
CA ASN A 124 -42.20 -34.58 1.97
C ASN A 124 -42.97 -33.75 0.91
N ASP A 125 -44.19 -33.34 1.24
CA ASP A 125 -45.02 -32.42 0.48
C ASP A 125 -44.55 -31.00 0.83
N THR A 126 -44.20 -30.21 -0.18
CA THR A 126 -43.83 -28.79 -0.05
C THR A 126 -44.90 -27.88 -0.65
N ASN A 127 -46.05 -28.45 -1.02
CA ASN A 127 -47.11 -27.72 -1.71
C ASN A 127 -48.10 -27.11 -0.72
N CYS A 128 -48.23 -25.80 -0.77
CA CYS A 128 -49.33 -25.09 -0.14
C CYS A 128 -50.55 -25.10 -1.06
N HIS A 129 -51.67 -25.49 -0.49
CA HIS A 129 -52.97 -25.54 -1.15
C HIS A 129 -53.89 -24.45 -0.59
N ILE A 130 -54.41 -23.59 -1.48
CA ILE A 130 -55.33 -22.50 -1.13
C ILE A 130 -56.69 -22.80 -1.74
N TRP A 131 -57.67 -23.07 -0.88
CA TRP A 131 -59.01 -23.46 -1.28
C TRP A 131 -60.02 -22.49 -0.64
N PRO A 132 -60.87 -21.82 -1.41
CA PRO A 132 -61.97 -21.07 -0.86
C PRO A 132 -62.98 -22.04 -0.23
N ARG A 133 -63.34 -21.78 1.03
CA ARG A 133 -64.39 -22.46 1.76
C ARG A 133 -65.68 -21.65 1.65
N PHE A 134 -66.58 -22.10 0.78
CA PHE A 134 -67.94 -21.57 0.72
C PHE A 134 -68.82 -22.30 1.74
N TYR A 135 -69.62 -21.53 2.47
CA TYR A 135 -70.55 -22.08 3.47
C TYR A 135 -71.83 -22.66 2.86
N ASP A 136 -72.03 -22.47 1.55
CA ASP A 136 -73.20 -22.99 0.84
C ASP A 136 -72.78 -23.56 -0.53
N TRP A 137 -73.43 -24.64 -0.96
CA TRP A 137 -73.10 -25.36 -2.20
C TRP A 137 -73.77 -24.73 -3.44
N TYR A 138 -74.68 -23.75 -3.23
CA TYR A 138 -75.56 -23.19 -4.27
C TYR A 138 -75.10 -21.87 -4.89
N TRP A 139 -73.80 -21.53 -4.84
CA TRP A 139 -73.30 -20.26 -5.36
C TRP A 139 -72.93 -20.34 -6.86
N TRP A 140 -73.88 -19.97 -7.71
CA TRP A 140 -73.69 -19.68 -9.14
C TRP A 140 -73.35 -18.18 -9.35
N GLY A 141 -72.68 -17.57 -8.37
CA GLY A 141 -72.33 -16.15 -8.42
C GLY A 141 -71.27 -15.90 -9.50
N THR A 142 -71.61 -15.08 -10.49
CA THR A 142 -70.75 -14.69 -11.63
C THR A 142 -69.69 -13.64 -11.27
N GLY A 143 -69.49 -13.37 -9.97
CA GLY A 143 -68.53 -12.37 -9.51
C GLY A 143 -67.09 -12.86 -9.65
N GLN A 144 -66.29 -12.12 -10.41
CA GLN A 144 -64.83 -12.28 -10.41
C GLN A 144 -64.24 -11.49 -9.25
N ALA A 145 -63.28 -12.10 -8.54
CA ALA A 145 -62.49 -11.43 -7.53
C ALA A 145 -61.01 -11.48 -7.94
N ARG A 146 -60.26 -10.41 -7.72
CA ARG A 146 -58.80 -10.42 -7.94
C ARG A 146 -58.13 -11.02 -6.72
N ALA A 147 -57.48 -12.17 -6.87
CA ALA A 147 -56.68 -12.78 -5.83
C ALA A 147 -55.19 -12.49 -6.06
N VAL A 148 -54.51 -12.05 -5.01
CA VAL A 148 -53.07 -11.81 -4.98
C VAL A 148 -52.48 -12.63 -3.85
N ILE A 149 -51.62 -13.58 -4.20
CA ILE A 149 -50.89 -14.42 -3.24
C ILE A 149 -49.43 -13.97 -3.24
N LYS A 150 -48.93 -13.58 -2.07
CA LYS A 150 -47.55 -13.16 -1.86
C LYS A 150 -46.89 -14.08 -0.83
N LEU A 151 -45.67 -14.51 -1.13
CA LEU A 151 -44.82 -15.25 -0.19
C LEU A 151 -43.73 -14.30 0.32
N THR A 152 -43.67 -14.11 1.63
CA THR A 152 -42.67 -13.27 2.29
C THR A 152 -41.72 -14.16 3.08
N TYR A 153 -40.43 -14.16 2.76
CA TYR A 153 -39.46 -15.04 3.40
C TYR A 153 -38.15 -14.31 3.73
N PRO A 154 -37.44 -14.72 4.79
CA PRO A 154 -36.08 -14.26 5.04
C PRO A 154 -35.13 -14.85 3.99
N GLU A 155 -34.34 -14.00 3.34
CA GLU A 155 -33.30 -14.40 2.40
C GLU A 155 -31.95 -13.88 2.88
N GLU A 156 -30.97 -14.77 3.06
CA GLU A 156 -29.60 -14.35 3.28
C GLU A 156 -29.02 -13.81 1.97
N VAL A 157 -28.71 -12.52 1.95
CA VAL A 157 -28.04 -11.87 0.84
C VAL A 157 -26.62 -11.48 1.25
N THR A 158 -25.68 -11.68 0.34
CA THR A 158 -24.30 -11.21 0.52
C THR A 158 -24.23 -9.79 -0.01
N LYS A 159 -23.93 -8.84 0.87
CA LYS A 159 -23.69 -7.43 0.53
C LYS A 159 -22.23 -7.11 0.75
N PHE A 160 -21.77 -6.05 0.08
CA PHE A 160 -20.41 -5.55 0.22
C PHE A 160 -20.45 -4.26 1.02
N ARG A 161 -19.52 -4.10 1.97
CA ARG A 161 -19.31 -2.84 2.68
C ARG A 161 -17.87 -2.36 2.49
N PRO A 162 -17.66 -1.05 2.30
CA PRO A 162 -16.32 -0.50 2.32
C PRO A 162 -15.75 -0.61 3.73
N VAL A 163 -14.58 -1.22 3.86
CA VAL A 163 -13.82 -1.31 5.09
C VAL A 163 -12.50 -0.58 4.88
N THR A 164 -12.22 0.38 5.76
CA THR A 164 -10.93 1.07 5.77
C THR A 164 -9.90 0.19 6.46
N LYS A 165 -8.88 -0.21 5.69
CA LYS A 165 -7.72 -0.94 6.19
C LYS A 165 -6.48 -0.07 6.12
N TYR A 166 -5.47 -0.47 6.88
CA TYR A 166 -4.19 0.22 6.91
C TYR A 166 -3.09 -0.74 6.46
N ARG A 167 -2.17 -0.25 5.64
CA ARG A 167 -0.96 -0.96 5.27
C ARG A 167 0.25 -0.10 5.57
N GLU A 168 1.33 -0.74 6.00
CA GLU A 168 2.62 -0.08 6.12
C GLU A 168 3.29 -0.08 4.75
N VAL A 169 3.68 1.12 4.30
CA VAL A 169 4.39 1.31 3.04
C VAL A 169 5.76 1.90 3.36
N THR A 170 6.81 1.19 2.92
CA THR A 170 8.17 1.70 3.00
C THR A 170 8.38 2.73 1.89
N LYS A 171 8.55 3.99 2.29
CA LYS A 171 8.93 5.08 1.39
C LYS A 171 10.39 5.44 1.62
N TYR A 172 10.96 6.16 0.66
CA TYR A 172 12.34 6.63 0.74
C TYR A 172 12.34 8.15 0.74
N HIS A 173 13.13 8.74 1.64
CA HIS A 173 13.42 10.16 1.59
C HIS A 173 14.93 10.38 1.49
N GLN A 174 15.31 11.51 0.93
CA GLN A 174 16.71 11.90 0.77
C GLN A 174 17.17 12.64 2.02
N VAL A 175 18.16 12.08 2.72
CA VAL A 175 18.76 12.71 3.90
C VAL A 175 20.14 13.24 3.53
N PRO A 176 20.42 14.53 3.76
CA PRO A 176 21.77 15.06 3.63
C PRO A 176 22.67 14.38 4.65
N THR A 177 23.63 13.61 4.16
CA THR A 177 24.57 12.86 4.99
C THR A 177 25.98 13.39 4.72
N PRO A 178 26.73 13.81 5.75
CA PRO A 178 28.12 14.22 5.57
C PRO A 178 28.96 13.01 5.21
N VAL A 179 29.64 13.08 4.06
CA VAL A 179 30.56 12.05 3.56
C VAL A 179 31.95 12.65 3.48
N LEU A 180 32.94 11.95 4.05
CA LEU A 180 34.33 12.34 3.93
C LEU A 180 34.83 11.92 2.54
N LYS A 181 35.26 12.88 1.73
CA LYS A 181 35.83 12.64 0.41
C LYS A 181 37.30 13.02 0.38
N GLU A 182 38.02 12.37 -0.52
CA GLU A 182 39.40 12.68 -0.83
C GLU A 182 39.46 13.36 -2.19
N ARG A 183 40.27 14.41 -2.29
CA ARG A 183 40.66 14.98 -3.60
C ARG A 183 42.17 15.12 -3.67
N THR A 184 42.72 14.82 -4.83
CA THR A 184 44.13 15.05 -5.10
C THR A 184 44.29 16.48 -5.60
N VAL A 185 44.96 17.32 -4.82
CA VAL A 185 45.25 18.71 -5.19
C VAL A 185 46.73 18.84 -5.46
N THR A 186 47.07 19.51 -6.57
CA THR A 186 48.45 19.92 -6.83
C THR A 186 48.77 21.12 -5.95
N LYS A 187 49.69 20.95 -4.99
CA LYS A 187 50.26 22.05 -4.20
C LYS A 187 51.65 22.39 -4.68
N GLU A 188 51.93 23.69 -4.78
CA GLU A 188 53.28 24.15 -5.05
C GLU A 188 54.07 24.20 -3.74
N VAL A 189 55.10 23.36 -3.63
CA VAL A 189 55.99 23.34 -2.48
C VAL A 189 57.34 23.89 -2.91
N LYS A 190 57.87 24.85 -2.15
CA LYS A 190 59.25 25.32 -2.32
C LYS A 190 60.20 24.30 -1.71
N MET A 191 61.15 23.81 -2.50
CA MET A 191 62.17 22.87 -2.06
C MET A 191 63.56 23.30 -2.53
N SER A 192 64.58 22.82 -1.83
CA SER A 192 65.97 23.06 -2.21
C SER A 192 66.32 22.32 -3.50
N ILE A 193 67.30 22.82 -4.25
CA ILE A 193 67.74 22.18 -5.50
C ILE A 193 68.32 20.79 -5.20
N TRP A 194 69.00 20.64 -4.06
CA TRP A 194 69.43 19.32 -3.56
C TRP A 194 68.24 18.37 -3.35
N ALA A 195 67.19 18.79 -2.65
CA ALA A 195 66.03 17.94 -2.42
C ALA A 195 65.29 17.56 -3.72
N TYR A 196 65.32 18.44 -4.73
CA TYR A 196 64.75 18.14 -6.05
C TYR A 196 65.57 17.14 -6.86
N LEU A 197 66.91 17.26 -6.85
CA LEU A 197 67.80 16.40 -7.64
C LEU A 197 67.98 14.99 -7.07
N PHE A 198 67.80 14.82 -5.76
CA PHE A 198 68.05 13.56 -5.04
C PHE A 198 66.77 12.89 -4.50
N ARG A 199 65.61 13.30 -4.98
CA ARG A 199 64.32 12.66 -4.71
C ARG A 199 64.00 11.61 -5.78
#